data_AF-A0A821GWW3-F1
#
_entry.id   AF-A0A821GWW3-F1
#
_cell.length_a   1.000
_cell.length_b   1.000
_cell.length_c   1.000
_cell.angle_alpha   90.00
_cell.angle_beta   90.00
_cell.angle_gamma   90.00
#
_symmetry.space_group_name_H-M   'P 1'
#
loop_
_entity.id
_entity.type
_entity.pdbx_description
1 polymer ?
#
loop_
_entity_poly.entity_id
_entity_poly.type
_entity_poly.pdbx_seq_one_letter_code
_entity_poly.pdbx_strand_id
1 'polypeptide(L)'
;AIKDNIEFNTIERSEFEQSWKASVAESDRFLKCLCDQSAYKRNDKWQSINDAQFQIHSMIRPILEAMRNILRNIISYDRNLSINISPKHVTSLSMLCYRCGRNPEKINEFWIIKDHLHSSCNMCTSNESKQTEYRLCYDAINYRADDSIDQMNKYIDVLCEGCAQLAQFLMKTSQVEPNDPFLFGIGRIINEENFICKKVTSGDLNQKLVGRLYQIKHQYQHYLNAIQSNETFKNLSKIYQLIQQIADVPMVK
;
A
#
# COMPACT_ATOMS: atom_id res chain seq x y z
N ALA A 1 -11.93 40.37 17.40
CA ALA A 1 -11.78 40.95 18.76
C ALA A 1 -10.57 41.89 18.84
N ILE A 2 -9.32 41.41 19.01
CA ILE A 2 -8.12 42.28 19.03
C ILE A 2 -7.88 42.97 17.67
N LYS A 3 -8.25 42.30 16.57
CA LYS A 3 -8.22 42.89 15.21
C LYS A 3 -9.32 43.92 14.93
N ASP A 4 -10.35 44.01 15.78
CA ASP A 4 -11.57 44.79 15.51
C ASP A 4 -11.82 45.90 16.56
N ASN A 5 -10.85 46.22 17.43
CA ASN A 5 -10.95 47.24 18.48
C ASN A 5 -12.21 47.12 19.36
N ILE A 6 -12.67 45.89 19.63
CA ILE A 6 -13.76 45.66 20.58
C ILE A 6 -13.18 45.82 21.98
N GLU A 7 -13.48 46.93 22.65
CA GLU A 7 -13.12 47.16 24.05
C GLU A 7 -14.01 46.31 24.95
N PHE A 8 -13.41 45.34 25.62
CA PHE A 8 -14.07 44.59 26.67
C PHE A 8 -14.11 45.42 27.93
N ASN A 9 -15.29 45.56 28.53
CA ASN A 9 -15.37 46.05 29.90
C ASN A 9 -14.79 44.99 30.86
N THR A 10 -14.55 45.39 32.11
CA THR A 10 -13.88 44.54 33.11
C THR A 10 -14.61 43.21 33.35
N ILE A 11 -15.95 43.20 33.25
CA ILE A 11 -16.77 42.01 33.45
C ILE A 11 -16.64 41.08 32.26
N GLU A 12 -16.78 41.59 31.04
CA GLU A 12 -16.67 40.79 29.81
C GLU A 12 -15.27 40.19 29.64
N ARG A 13 -14.23 40.91 30.07
CA ARG A 13 -12.85 40.37 30.10
C ARG A 13 -12.71 39.21 31.08
N SER A 14 -13.29 39.34 32.28
CA SER A 14 -13.30 38.27 33.28
C SER A 14 -14.04 37.04 32.77
N GLU A 15 -15.22 37.22 32.15
CA GLU A 15 -16.01 36.14 31.56
C GLU A 15 -15.27 35.45 30.40
N PHE A 16 -14.61 36.24 29.54
CA PHE A 16 -13.79 35.71 28.46
C PHE A 16 -12.62 34.88 28.99
N GLU A 17 -11.87 35.39 29.97
CA GLU A 17 -10.74 34.68 30.57
C GLU A 17 -11.19 33.38 31.27
N GLN A 18 -12.36 33.39 31.90
CA GLN A 18 -12.93 32.22 32.57
C GLN A 18 -13.42 31.17 31.56
N SER A 19 -14.09 31.60 30.50
CA SER A 19 -14.51 30.75 29.38
C SER A 19 -13.31 30.16 28.62
N TRP A 20 -12.27 30.95 28.39
CA TRP A 20 -11.04 30.51 27.76
C TRP A 20 -10.33 29.44 28.60
N LYS A 21 -10.20 29.66 29.92
CA LYS A 21 -9.63 28.66 30.84
C LYS A 21 -10.43 27.35 30.83
N ALA A 22 -11.76 27.43 30.83
CA ALA A 22 -12.61 26.24 30.75
C ALA A 22 -12.43 25.49 29.41
N SER A 23 -12.35 26.22 28.30
CA SER A 23 -12.12 25.66 26.96
C SER A 23 -10.76 24.96 26.84
N VAL A 24 -9.69 25.60 27.34
CA VAL A 24 -8.35 25.00 27.38
C VAL A 24 -8.34 23.74 28.25
N ALA A 25 -8.94 23.79 29.45
CA ALA A 25 -9.00 22.64 30.34
C ALA A 25 -9.76 21.46 29.71
N GLU A 26 -10.84 21.72 28.97
CA GLU A 26 -11.60 20.69 28.28
C GLU A 26 -10.84 20.11 27.07
N SER A 27 -10.12 20.97 26.33
CA SER A 27 -9.24 20.55 25.24
C SER A 27 -8.10 19.66 25.75
N ASP A 28 -7.48 20.02 26.88
CA ASP A 28 -6.45 19.21 27.55
C ASP A 28 -7.02 17.88 28.05
N ARG A 29 -8.23 17.89 28.63
CA ARG A 29 -8.96 16.68 29.05
C ARG A 29 -9.23 15.76 27.86
N PHE A 30 -9.64 16.32 26.73
CA PHE A 30 -9.91 15.57 25.51
C PHE A 30 -8.62 14.98 24.92
N LEU A 31 -7.54 15.75 24.83
CA LEU A 31 -6.23 15.26 24.39
C LEU A 31 -5.74 14.12 25.29
N LYS A 32 -5.85 14.29 26.60
CA LYS A 32 -5.50 13.24 27.57
C LYS A 32 -6.35 11.99 27.35
N CYS A 33 -7.67 12.14 27.14
CA CYS A 33 -8.56 11.01 26.82
C CYS A 33 -8.10 10.27 25.55
N LEU A 34 -7.72 11.00 24.50
CA LEU A 34 -7.20 10.41 23.26
C LEU A 34 -5.85 9.70 23.49
N CYS A 35 -4.95 10.27 24.30
CA CYS A 35 -3.66 9.67 24.62
C CYS A 35 -3.78 8.43 25.54
N ASP A 36 -4.74 8.44 26.45
CA ASP A 36 -5.00 7.36 27.42
C ASP A 36 -5.82 6.21 26.79
N GLN A 37 -6.44 6.43 25.62
CA GLN A 37 -7.06 5.35 24.87
C GLN A 37 -5.99 4.40 24.33
N SER A 38 -5.99 3.16 24.83
CA SER A 38 -5.25 2.06 24.20
C SER A 38 -5.62 1.97 22.72
N ALA A 39 -4.64 1.73 21.85
CA ALA A 39 -4.85 1.56 20.41
C ALA A 39 -6.13 0.77 20.13
N TYR A 40 -7.02 1.38 19.34
CA TYR A 40 -8.35 0.85 19.07
C TYR A 40 -8.26 -0.62 18.59
N LYS A 41 -8.65 -1.57 19.45
CA LYS A 41 -8.71 -2.99 19.09
C LYS A 41 -10.02 -3.26 18.37
N ARG A 42 -9.98 -3.34 17.03
CA ARG A 42 -11.11 -3.82 16.22
C ARG A 42 -11.51 -5.20 16.72
N ASN A 43 -12.72 -5.30 17.28
CA ASN A 43 -13.33 -6.55 17.72
C ASN A 43 -14.09 -7.22 16.56
N ASP A 44 -14.20 -8.55 16.59
CA ASP A 44 -14.81 -9.38 15.52
C ASP A 44 -16.24 -8.96 15.13
N LYS A 45 -16.91 -8.17 15.97
CA LYS A 45 -18.25 -7.62 15.71
C LYS A 45 -18.33 -6.62 14.53
N TRP A 46 -17.19 -6.14 14.03
CA TRP A 46 -17.12 -5.21 12.89
C TRP A 46 -16.80 -5.89 11.56
N GLN A 47 -16.70 -7.23 11.54
CA GLN A 47 -16.50 -7.98 10.31
C GLN A 47 -17.70 -7.81 9.39
N SER A 48 -17.51 -7.05 8.30
CA SER A 48 -18.53 -6.82 7.27
C SER A 48 -17.90 -6.92 5.88
N ILE A 49 -18.71 -7.13 4.85
CA ILE A 49 -18.22 -7.14 3.46
C ILE A 49 -17.52 -5.82 3.13
N ASN A 50 -18.10 -4.69 3.51
CA ASN A 50 -17.53 -3.37 3.22
C ASN A 50 -16.19 -3.15 3.94
N ASP A 51 -16.06 -3.60 5.20
CA ASP A 51 -14.79 -3.51 5.92
C ASP A 51 -13.72 -4.41 5.29
N ALA A 52 -14.07 -5.65 4.93
CA ALA A 52 -13.15 -6.54 4.22
C ALA A 52 -12.72 -5.95 2.87
N GLN A 53 -13.65 -5.39 2.08
CA GLN A 53 -13.34 -4.71 0.83
C GLN A 53 -12.35 -3.55 1.04
N PHE A 54 -12.59 -2.72 2.06
CA PHE A 54 -11.71 -1.61 2.42
C PHE A 54 -10.29 -2.08 2.78
N GLN A 55 -10.18 -3.11 3.63
CA GLN A 55 -8.89 -3.68 4.03
C GLN A 55 -8.16 -4.31 2.84
N ILE A 56 -8.86 -5.07 1.98
CA ILE A 56 -8.25 -5.65 0.79
C ILE A 56 -7.73 -4.53 -0.12
N HIS A 57 -8.55 -3.51 -0.39
CA HIS A 57 -8.15 -2.40 -1.26
C HIS A 57 -6.91 -1.65 -0.76
N SER A 58 -6.77 -1.46 0.56
CA SER A 58 -5.58 -0.81 1.14
C SER A 58 -4.33 -1.69 1.05
N MET A 59 -4.47 -3.02 1.03
CA MET A 59 -3.37 -3.98 0.93
C MET A 59 -2.90 -4.29 -0.50
N ILE A 60 -3.70 -4.03 -1.53
CA ILE A 60 -3.34 -4.35 -2.93
C ILE A 60 -1.97 -3.80 -3.31
N ARG A 61 -1.72 -2.50 -3.06
CA ARG A 61 -0.44 -1.87 -3.42
C ARG A 61 0.72 -2.46 -2.60
N PRO A 62 0.65 -2.55 -1.26
CA PRO A 62 1.67 -3.22 -0.45
C PRO A 62 2.02 -4.62 -0.93
N ILE A 63 1.01 -5.47 -1.19
CA ILE A 63 1.23 -6.85 -1.65
C ILE A 63 2.00 -6.87 -2.99
N LEU A 64 1.55 -6.07 -3.96
CA LEU A 64 2.15 -6.07 -5.30
C LEU A 64 3.59 -5.55 -5.29
N GLU A 65 3.89 -4.52 -4.51
CA GLU A 65 5.24 -3.99 -4.40
C GLU A 65 6.14 -4.92 -3.57
N ALA A 66 5.59 -5.62 -2.58
CA ALA A 66 6.29 -6.69 -1.86
C ALA A 66 6.66 -7.85 -2.80
N MET A 67 5.71 -8.37 -3.60
CA MET A 67 5.98 -9.41 -4.59
C MET A 67 7.08 -8.96 -5.56
N ARG A 68 6.98 -7.72 -6.08
CA ARG A 68 7.98 -7.14 -6.97
C ARG A 68 9.37 -7.07 -6.29
N ASN A 69 9.44 -6.71 -5.01
CA ASN A 69 10.69 -6.62 -4.28
C ASN A 69 11.28 -8.00 -3.94
N ILE A 70 10.44 -8.97 -3.55
CA ILE A 70 10.86 -10.36 -3.32
C ILE A 70 11.50 -10.92 -4.60
N LEU A 71 10.90 -10.69 -5.77
CA LEU A 71 11.47 -11.10 -7.05
C LEU A 71 12.84 -10.45 -7.33
N ARG A 72 13.01 -9.16 -7.01
CA ARG A 72 14.31 -8.48 -7.13
C ARG A 72 15.38 -9.14 -6.26
N ASN A 73 15.02 -9.49 -5.03
CA ASN A 73 15.91 -10.14 -4.07
C ASN A 73 16.24 -11.58 -4.48
N ILE A 74 15.29 -12.33 -5.05
CA ILE A 74 15.57 -13.64 -5.66
C ILE A 74 16.57 -13.50 -6.82
N ILE A 75 16.36 -12.53 -7.72
CA ILE A 75 17.23 -12.33 -8.90
C ILE A 75 18.66 -11.92 -8.49
N SER A 76 18.81 -11.20 -7.39
CA SER A 76 20.11 -10.70 -6.92
C SER A 76 20.76 -11.57 -5.85
N TYR A 77 20.15 -12.71 -5.51
CA TYR A 77 20.57 -13.53 -4.38
C TYR A 77 22.03 -13.96 -4.48
N ASP A 78 22.43 -14.51 -5.63
CA ASP A 78 23.80 -14.99 -5.88
C ASP A 78 24.84 -13.85 -6.00
N ARG A 79 24.38 -12.60 -6.09
CA ARG A 79 25.24 -11.41 -6.16
C ARG A 79 25.52 -10.82 -4.79
N ASN A 80 24.99 -11.40 -3.70
CA ASN A 80 25.07 -10.86 -2.34
C ASN A 80 24.53 -9.42 -2.24
N LEU A 81 23.48 -9.10 -3.00
CA LEU A 81 22.80 -7.82 -2.96
C LEU A 81 21.33 -8.04 -2.64
N SER A 82 20.75 -7.11 -1.89
CA SER A 82 19.31 -7.05 -1.68
C SER A 82 18.81 -5.61 -1.65
N ILE A 83 17.50 -5.46 -1.79
CA ILE A 83 16.83 -4.17 -1.71
C ILE A 83 15.82 -4.26 -0.57
N ASN A 84 15.97 -3.36 0.40
CA ASN A 84 14.93 -3.18 1.40
C ASN A 84 13.92 -2.15 0.89
N ILE A 85 12.66 -2.41 1.18
CA ILE A 85 11.51 -1.55 0.89
C ILE A 85 10.92 -1.14 2.23
N SER A 86 10.78 0.17 2.45
CA SER A 86 10.18 0.73 3.66
C SER A 86 9.15 1.81 3.33
N PRO A 87 8.05 1.93 4.08
CA PRO A 87 7.04 2.95 3.84
C PRO A 87 7.41 4.19 4.65
N LYS A 88 7.48 5.36 4.01
CA LYS A 88 7.60 6.64 4.70
C LYS A 88 6.29 7.38 4.65
N HIS A 89 5.75 7.68 5.83
CA HIS A 89 4.55 8.48 5.99
C HIS A 89 4.72 9.85 5.31
N VAL A 90 3.65 10.33 4.69
CA VAL A 90 3.60 11.62 4.01
C VAL A 90 2.74 12.57 4.85
N THR A 91 3.32 13.71 5.24
CA THR A 91 2.70 14.65 6.20
C THR A 91 1.50 15.41 5.64
N SER A 92 1.28 15.38 4.33
CA SER A 92 0.17 16.07 3.66
C SER A 92 -0.58 15.12 2.73
N LEU A 93 -1.88 15.39 2.55
CA LEU A 93 -2.73 14.71 1.59
C LEU A 93 -2.04 14.69 0.22
N SER A 94 -1.70 13.49 -0.25
CA SER A 94 -0.91 13.31 -1.45
C SER A 94 -1.54 12.26 -2.35
N MET A 95 -1.52 12.51 -3.64
CA MET A 95 -1.91 11.57 -4.68
C MET A 95 -0.66 10.96 -5.31
N LEU A 96 -0.63 9.64 -5.37
CA LEU A 96 0.35 8.91 -6.14
C LEU A 96 0.01 9.01 -7.63
N CYS A 97 0.94 9.55 -8.40
CA CYS A 97 0.81 9.70 -9.84
C CYS A 97 1.69 8.69 -10.58
N TYR A 98 1.06 7.87 -11.43
CA TYR A 98 1.78 6.90 -12.26
C TYR A 98 2.23 7.46 -13.61
N ARG A 99 1.87 8.69 -14.00
CA ARG A 99 2.21 9.29 -15.30
C ARG A 99 3.39 10.26 -15.24
N CYS A 100 3.45 11.05 -14.18
CA CYS A 100 4.47 12.07 -13.98
C CYS A 100 5.72 11.49 -13.29
N GLY A 101 6.85 12.22 -13.37
CA GLY A 101 8.05 11.88 -12.59
C GLY A 101 8.72 10.54 -12.92
N ARG A 102 8.52 10.00 -14.14
CA ARG A 102 9.05 8.69 -14.57
C ARG A 102 10.54 8.70 -14.94
N ASN A 103 11.39 9.08 -13.99
CA ASN A 103 12.84 8.95 -14.11
C ASN A 103 13.30 7.74 -13.30
N PRO A 104 13.76 6.65 -13.95
CA PRO A 104 14.32 5.52 -13.24
C PRO A 104 15.60 5.94 -12.51
N GLU A 105 15.72 5.51 -11.26
CA GLU A 105 16.91 5.68 -10.44
C GLU A 105 17.54 4.33 -10.17
N LYS A 106 18.87 4.27 -10.17
CA LYS A 106 19.60 3.02 -9.93
C LYS A 106 19.71 2.77 -8.43
N ILE A 107 19.16 1.64 -7.97
CA ILE A 107 19.28 1.12 -6.60
C ILE A 107 19.93 -0.26 -6.71
N ASN A 108 21.14 -0.40 -6.18
CA ASN A 108 22.02 -1.53 -6.51
C ASN A 108 22.15 -1.71 -8.03
N GLU A 109 21.73 -2.85 -8.55
CA GLU A 109 21.79 -3.19 -9.97
C GLU A 109 20.44 -3.07 -10.68
N PHE A 110 19.38 -2.70 -9.95
CA PHE A 110 18.08 -2.43 -10.53
C PHE A 110 17.86 -0.94 -10.79
N TRP A 111 17.16 -0.66 -11.87
CA TRP A 111 16.55 0.65 -12.08
C TRP A 111 15.12 0.64 -11.55
N ILE A 112 14.75 1.65 -10.76
CA ILE A 112 13.46 1.72 -10.07
C ILE A 112 12.83 3.09 -10.33
N ILE A 113 11.54 3.11 -10.69
CA ILE A 113 10.75 4.34 -10.71
C ILE A 113 10.26 4.59 -9.28
N LYS A 114 10.70 5.69 -8.69
CA LYS A 114 10.24 6.10 -7.35
C LYS A 114 8.82 6.67 -7.42
N ASP A 115 8.13 6.62 -6.27
CA ASP A 115 6.83 7.26 -6.13
C ASP A 115 6.92 8.76 -6.40
N HIS A 116 6.01 9.23 -7.25
CA HIS A 116 5.83 10.64 -7.50
C HIS A 116 4.50 11.10 -6.91
N LEU A 117 4.58 11.98 -5.92
CA LEU A 117 3.43 12.45 -5.14
C LEU A 117 3.08 13.90 -5.51
N HIS A 118 1.79 14.16 -5.68
CA HIS A 118 1.25 15.50 -5.94
C HIS A 118 0.17 15.86 -4.93
N SER A 119 0.05 17.13 -4.57
CA SER A 119 -1.13 17.65 -3.85
C SER A 119 -2.35 17.73 -4.79
N SER A 120 -2.13 18.14 -6.04
CA SER A 120 -3.09 18.11 -7.13
C SER A 120 -2.35 17.93 -8.46
N CYS A 121 -2.89 17.15 -9.40
CA CYS A 121 -2.29 16.97 -10.73
C CYS A 121 -3.26 17.40 -11.83
N ASN A 122 -3.01 18.56 -12.45
CA ASN A 122 -3.81 19.07 -13.56
C ASN A 122 -3.70 18.21 -14.84
N MET A 123 -2.60 17.44 -14.97
CA MET A 123 -2.34 16.53 -16.10
C MET A 123 -2.87 15.10 -15.86
N CYS A 124 -3.37 14.81 -14.66
CA CYS A 124 -3.78 13.49 -14.21
C CYS A 124 -5.26 13.49 -13.83
N THR A 125 -6.10 14.01 -14.72
CA THR A 125 -7.57 14.03 -14.58
C THR A 125 -8.21 12.64 -14.66
N SER A 126 -7.43 11.58 -14.88
CA SER A 126 -7.89 10.19 -14.97
C SER A 126 -7.89 9.48 -13.61
N ASN A 127 -8.76 8.47 -13.47
CA ASN A 127 -8.91 7.48 -12.36
C ASN A 127 -7.62 6.73 -11.92
N GLU A 128 -6.45 7.11 -12.42
CA GLU A 128 -5.16 6.50 -12.13
C GLU A 128 -4.45 7.12 -10.92
N SER A 129 -4.85 8.33 -10.51
CA SER A 129 -4.31 8.98 -9.31
C SER A 129 -5.00 8.41 -8.07
N LYS A 130 -4.23 7.84 -7.13
CA LYS A 130 -4.77 7.33 -5.86
C LYS A 130 -4.21 8.12 -4.68
N GLN A 131 -5.08 8.52 -3.77
CA GLN A 131 -4.66 9.07 -2.49
C GLN A 131 -3.80 8.04 -1.75
N THR A 132 -2.69 8.50 -1.16
CA THR A 132 -1.79 7.66 -0.37
C THR A 132 -1.26 8.43 0.83
N GLU A 133 -1.10 7.72 1.94
CA GLU A 133 -0.55 8.25 3.20
C GLU A 133 0.95 7.94 3.32
N TYR A 134 1.49 7.17 2.38
CA TYR A 134 2.89 6.78 2.36
C TYR A 134 3.50 6.81 0.96
N ARG A 135 4.82 6.94 0.93
CA ARG A 135 5.68 6.63 -0.22
C ARG A 135 6.61 5.48 0.11
N LEU A 136 6.94 4.69 -0.89
CA LEU A 136 7.93 3.62 -0.78
C LEU A 136 9.34 4.19 -0.96
N CYS A 137 10.20 3.86 0.00
CA CYS A 137 11.63 4.10 -0.06
C CYS A 137 12.35 2.79 -0.32
N TYR A 138 13.46 2.89 -1.06
CA TYR A 138 14.25 1.76 -1.48
C TYR A 138 15.67 1.97 -0.98
N ASP A 139 16.14 1.05 -0.15
CA ASP A 139 17.48 1.09 0.42
C ASP A 139 18.30 -0.07 -0.16
N ALA A 140 19.47 0.27 -0.71
CA ALA A 140 20.42 -0.67 -1.23
C ALA A 140 21.16 -1.37 -0.09
N ILE A 141 21.09 -2.70 -0.07
CA ILE A 141 21.74 -3.53 0.95
C ILE A 141 22.86 -4.34 0.28
N ASN A 142 24.08 -4.26 0.85
CA ASN A 142 25.29 -4.92 0.34
C ASN A 142 25.51 -6.32 0.94
N TYR A 143 24.41 -7.04 1.16
CA TYR A 143 24.41 -8.44 1.54
C TYR A 143 23.14 -9.11 1.02
N ARG A 144 23.16 -10.43 0.91
CA ARG A 144 22.00 -11.22 0.46
C ARG A 144 20.82 -11.04 1.42
N ALA A 145 19.60 -11.21 0.90
CA ALA A 145 18.42 -11.25 1.75
C ALA A 145 18.53 -12.35 2.82
N ASP A 146 18.00 -12.09 4.02
CA ASP A 146 18.03 -13.05 5.14
C ASP A 146 17.30 -14.35 4.80
N ASP A 147 16.17 -14.24 4.10
CA ASP A 147 15.38 -15.37 3.64
C ASP A 147 16.06 -16.11 2.47
N SER A 148 15.97 -17.44 2.47
CA SER A 148 16.44 -18.25 1.33
C SER A 148 15.57 -18.04 0.09
N ILE A 149 16.10 -18.39 -1.09
CA ILE A 149 15.33 -18.40 -2.35
C ILE A 149 14.05 -19.23 -2.21
N ASP A 150 14.14 -20.41 -1.59
CA ASP A 150 12.98 -21.30 -1.40
C ASP A 150 11.90 -20.64 -0.52
N GLN A 151 12.32 -19.96 0.55
CA GLN A 151 11.39 -19.26 1.43
C GLN A 151 10.73 -18.07 0.71
N MET A 152 11.51 -17.31 -0.06
CA MET A 152 11.00 -16.21 -0.87
C MET A 152 10.03 -16.68 -1.95
N ASN A 153 10.27 -17.83 -2.60
CA ASN A 153 9.33 -18.43 -3.55
C ASN A 153 8.03 -18.84 -2.85
N LYS A 154 8.09 -19.42 -1.65
CA LYS A 154 6.89 -19.73 -0.85
C LYS A 154 6.08 -18.47 -0.54
N TYR A 155 6.73 -17.37 -0.17
CA TYR A 155 6.02 -16.10 0.03
C TYR A 155 5.31 -15.65 -1.24
N ILE A 156 5.97 -15.72 -2.40
CA ILE A 156 5.36 -15.39 -3.68
C ILE A 156 4.12 -16.26 -3.95
N ASP A 157 4.20 -17.57 -3.73
CA ASP A 157 3.09 -18.50 -3.94
C ASP A 157 1.89 -18.17 -3.04
N VAL A 158 2.14 -17.96 -1.74
CA VAL A 158 1.11 -17.56 -0.76
C VAL A 158 0.46 -16.24 -1.16
N LEU A 159 1.25 -15.23 -1.52
CA LEU A 159 0.73 -13.93 -1.95
C LEU A 159 -0.08 -14.06 -3.25
N CYS A 160 0.40 -14.84 -4.22
CA CYS A 160 -0.26 -15.01 -5.51
C CYS A 160 -1.62 -15.72 -5.37
N GLU A 161 -1.66 -16.82 -4.62
CA GLU A 161 -2.89 -17.55 -4.32
C GLU A 161 -3.86 -16.70 -3.49
N GLY A 162 -3.37 -16.05 -2.44
CA GLY A 162 -4.17 -15.18 -1.59
C GLY A 162 -4.76 -14.00 -2.36
N CYS A 163 -3.98 -13.35 -3.24
CA CYS A 163 -4.50 -12.31 -4.14
C CYS A 163 -5.66 -12.83 -5.00
N ALA A 164 -5.55 -14.04 -5.57
CA ALA A 164 -6.60 -14.59 -6.42
C ALA A 164 -7.89 -14.85 -5.64
N GLN A 165 -7.78 -15.37 -4.41
CA GLN A 165 -8.93 -15.57 -3.52
C GLN A 165 -9.59 -14.23 -3.11
N LEU A 166 -8.78 -13.23 -2.76
CA LEU A 166 -9.28 -11.89 -2.42
C LEU A 166 -9.91 -11.19 -3.64
N ALA A 167 -9.32 -11.31 -4.82
CA ALA A 167 -9.87 -10.77 -6.06
C ALA A 167 -11.24 -11.38 -6.38
N GLN A 168 -11.37 -12.71 -6.24
CA GLN A 168 -12.65 -13.39 -6.40
C GLN A 168 -13.70 -12.86 -5.42
N PHE A 169 -13.33 -12.66 -4.15
CA PHE A 169 -14.22 -12.05 -3.16
C PHE A 169 -14.67 -10.64 -3.58
N LEU A 170 -13.74 -9.78 -4.00
CA LEU A 170 -14.06 -8.43 -4.47
C LEU A 170 -14.98 -8.45 -5.68
N MET A 171 -14.68 -9.26 -6.70
CA MET A 171 -15.50 -9.34 -7.92
C MET A 171 -16.92 -9.86 -7.66
N LYS A 172 -17.11 -10.69 -6.63
CA LYS A 172 -18.45 -11.23 -6.26
C LYS A 172 -19.23 -10.33 -5.32
N THR A 173 -18.56 -9.46 -4.57
CA THR A 173 -19.20 -8.60 -3.57
C THR A 173 -19.28 -7.13 -3.99
N SER A 174 -18.53 -6.71 -5.02
CA SER A 174 -18.61 -5.36 -5.58
C SER A 174 -19.91 -5.17 -6.37
N GLN A 175 -20.59 -4.06 -6.11
CA GLN A 175 -21.76 -3.62 -6.89
C GLN A 175 -21.39 -2.87 -8.18
N VAL A 176 -20.14 -2.41 -8.27
CA VAL A 176 -19.57 -1.71 -9.43
C VAL A 176 -18.70 -2.70 -10.19
N GLU A 177 -18.69 -2.59 -11.54
CA GLU A 177 -18.13 -3.53 -12.52
C GLU A 177 -17.05 -4.52 -12.00
N PRO A 178 -17.11 -5.80 -12.39
CA PRO A 178 -16.25 -6.87 -11.91
C PRO A 178 -14.82 -6.79 -12.47
N ASN A 179 -14.15 -5.66 -12.28
CA ASN A 179 -12.76 -5.49 -12.64
C ASN A 179 -11.86 -6.04 -11.54
N ASP A 180 -10.90 -6.87 -11.93
CA ASP A 180 -9.91 -7.46 -11.05
C ASP A 180 -8.80 -6.43 -10.72
N PRO A 181 -8.74 -5.91 -9.49
CA PRO A 181 -7.81 -4.85 -9.16
C PRO A 181 -6.37 -5.36 -8.95
N PHE A 182 -6.20 -6.66 -8.65
CA PHE A 182 -4.88 -7.28 -8.56
C PHE A 182 -4.29 -7.50 -9.94
N LEU A 183 -5.07 -8.03 -10.88
CA LEU A 183 -4.62 -8.21 -12.27
C LEU A 183 -4.28 -6.86 -12.93
N PHE A 184 -5.08 -5.83 -12.68
CA PHE A 184 -4.77 -4.47 -13.11
C PHE A 184 -3.43 -3.99 -12.52
N GLY A 185 -3.23 -4.19 -11.22
CA GLY A 185 -1.99 -3.83 -10.53
C GLY A 185 -0.76 -4.58 -11.04
N ILE A 186 -0.87 -5.89 -11.32
CA ILE A 186 0.18 -6.70 -11.95
C ILE A 186 0.50 -6.16 -13.35
N GLY A 187 -0.52 -5.83 -14.14
CA GLY A 187 -0.34 -5.19 -15.45
C GLY A 187 0.41 -3.87 -15.36
N ARG A 188 0.09 -3.03 -14.36
CA ARG A 188 0.79 -1.77 -14.10
C ARG A 188 2.28 -1.97 -13.83
N ILE A 189 2.64 -2.85 -12.88
CA ILE A 189 4.07 -3.07 -12.53
C ILE A 189 4.87 -3.64 -13.71
N ILE A 190 4.27 -4.52 -14.51
CA ILE A 190 4.89 -5.02 -15.75
C ILE A 190 5.15 -3.88 -16.74
N ASN A 191 4.17 -2.99 -16.92
CA ASN A 191 4.31 -1.84 -17.82
C ASN A 191 5.38 -0.85 -17.33
N GLU A 192 5.51 -0.67 -16.02
CA GLU A 192 6.59 0.12 -15.43
C GLU A 192 7.97 -0.48 -15.71
N GLU A 193 8.15 -1.78 -15.46
CA GLU A 193 9.43 -2.46 -15.71
C GLU A 193 9.79 -2.50 -17.20
N ASN A 194 8.80 -2.69 -18.08
CA ASN A 194 8.98 -2.58 -19.53
C ASN A 194 9.40 -1.16 -19.95
N PHE A 195 8.82 -0.12 -19.34
CA PHE A 195 9.23 1.26 -19.58
C PHE A 195 10.69 1.49 -19.17
N ILE A 196 11.11 0.95 -18.03
CA ILE A 196 12.50 1.03 -17.56
C ILE A 196 13.44 0.36 -18.57
N CYS A 197 13.12 -0.86 -19.02
CA CYS A 197 13.93 -1.59 -20.00
C CYS A 197 14.05 -0.85 -21.35
N LYS A 198 13.00 -0.13 -21.77
CA LYS A 198 13.04 0.71 -22.99
C LYS A 198 13.92 1.95 -22.82
N LYS A 199 13.93 2.55 -21.62
CA LYS A 199 14.65 3.79 -21.32
C LYS A 199 16.12 3.55 -20.97
N VAL A 200 16.46 2.37 -20.44
CA VAL A 200 17.81 2.03 -19.96
C VAL A 200 18.32 0.75 -20.60
N THR A 201 19.30 0.88 -21.49
CA THR A 201 19.87 -0.22 -22.29
C THR A 201 20.70 -1.24 -21.51
N SER A 202 21.11 -0.93 -20.27
CA SER A 202 21.94 -1.80 -19.42
C SER A 202 21.18 -2.63 -18.38
N GLY A 203 19.85 -2.63 -18.41
CA GLY A 203 18.98 -3.21 -17.37
C GLY A 203 18.71 -4.72 -17.48
N ASP A 204 19.72 -5.59 -17.56
CA ASP A 204 19.54 -7.06 -17.64
C ASP A 204 18.69 -7.61 -16.48
N LEU A 205 18.89 -7.09 -15.26
CA LEU A 205 18.11 -7.54 -14.10
C LEU A 205 16.64 -7.11 -14.18
N ASN A 206 16.35 -5.90 -14.68
CA ASN A 206 14.96 -5.46 -14.91
C ASN A 206 14.29 -6.33 -15.98
N GLN A 207 15.01 -6.77 -17.01
CA GLN A 207 14.48 -7.69 -18.02
C GLN A 207 14.15 -9.07 -17.44
N LYS A 208 15.02 -9.61 -16.58
CA LYS A 208 14.73 -10.84 -15.80
C LYS A 208 13.50 -10.66 -14.89
N LEU A 209 13.38 -9.50 -14.25
CA LEU A 209 12.23 -9.17 -13.41
C LEU A 209 10.93 -9.12 -14.22
N VAL A 210 10.93 -8.52 -15.41
CA VAL A 210 9.78 -8.55 -16.33
C VAL A 210 9.36 -9.99 -16.63
N GLY A 211 10.31 -10.87 -16.96
CA GLY A 211 10.03 -12.28 -17.20
C GLY A 211 9.37 -12.98 -16.01
N ARG A 212 9.89 -12.74 -14.80
CA ARG A 212 9.30 -13.26 -13.55
C ARG A 212 7.89 -12.69 -13.29
N LEU A 213 7.66 -11.40 -13.54
CA LEU A 213 6.35 -10.78 -13.37
C LEU A 213 5.30 -11.34 -14.33
N TYR A 214 5.67 -11.70 -15.57
CA TYR A 214 4.77 -12.43 -16.46
C TYR A 214 4.44 -13.83 -15.94
N GLN A 215 5.40 -14.54 -15.33
CA GLN A 215 5.14 -15.83 -14.66
C GLN A 215 4.14 -15.67 -13.51
N ILE A 216 4.31 -14.63 -12.67
CA ILE A 216 3.34 -14.29 -11.61
C ILE A 216 1.95 -14.03 -12.19
N LYS A 217 1.86 -13.23 -13.26
CA LYS A 217 0.58 -12.95 -13.91
C LYS A 217 -0.13 -14.23 -14.36
N HIS A 218 0.62 -15.14 -14.99
CA HIS A 218 0.07 -16.42 -15.45
C HIS A 218 -0.36 -17.32 -14.28
N GLN A 219 0.48 -17.43 -13.25
CA GLN A 219 0.18 -18.20 -12.04
C GLN A 219 -1.06 -17.65 -11.31
N TYR A 220 -1.15 -16.34 -11.18
CA TYR A 220 -2.31 -15.65 -10.62
C TYR A 220 -3.60 -16.00 -11.37
N GLN A 221 -3.56 -15.92 -12.70
CA GLN A 221 -4.72 -16.27 -13.55
C GLN A 221 -5.09 -17.76 -13.41
N HIS A 222 -4.09 -18.64 -13.30
CA HIS A 222 -4.32 -20.05 -13.04
C HIS A 222 -5.05 -20.28 -11.71
N TYR A 223 -4.60 -19.66 -10.62
CA TYR A 223 -5.30 -19.73 -9.33
C TYR A 223 -6.71 -19.16 -9.42
N LEU A 224 -6.88 -18.00 -10.05
CA LEU A 224 -8.19 -17.35 -10.17
C LEU A 224 -9.19 -18.25 -10.90
N ASN A 225 -8.78 -18.88 -12.01
CA ASN A 225 -9.61 -19.81 -12.77
C ASN A 225 -9.94 -21.07 -11.95
N ALA A 226 -8.99 -21.59 -11.17
CA ALA A 226 -9.23 -22.73 -10.29
C ALA A 226 -10.25 -22.39 -9.18
N ILE A 227 -10.20 -21.19 -8.62
CA ILE A 227 -11.09 -20.73 -7.53
C ILE A 227 -12.53 -20.48 -8.02
N GLN A 228 -12.74 -20.09 -9.28
CA GLN A 228 -14.09 -19.89 -9.83
C GLN A 228 -14.99 -21.13 -9.72
N SER A 229 -14.40 -22.32 -9.50
CA SER A 229 -15.11 -23.57 -9.27
C SER A 229 -15.56 -23.81 -7.81
N ASN A 230 -15.10 -23.01 -6.84
CA ASN A 230 -15.30 -23.23 -5.40
C ASN A 230 -16.08 -22.09 -4.70
N GLU A 231 -17.03 -22.45 -3.82
CA GLU A 231 -17.90 -21.49 -3.10
C GLU A 231 -17.22 -20.75 -1.92
N THR A 232 -15.89 -20.73 -1.84
CA THR A 232 -15.13 -20.27 -0.67
C THR A 232 -15.41 -18.80 -0.29
N PHE A 233 -15.90 -17.98 -1.23
CA PHE A 233 -16.19 -16.56 -1.06
C PHE A 233 -17.40 -16.24 -0.15
N LYS A 234 -18.22 -17.24 0.22
CA LYS A 234 -19.40 -17.02 1.09
C LYS A 234 -19.04 -16.89 2.58
N ASN A 235 -17.81 -17.24 2.98
CA ASN A 235 -17.41 -17.22 4.39
C ASN A 235 -16.49 -16.04 4.70
N LEU A 236 -17.07 -14.98 5.27
CA LEU A 236 -16.35 -13.76 5.64
C LEU A 236 -15.21 -14.00 6.65
N SER A 237 -15.38 -14.93 7.60
CA SER A 237 -14.33 -15.28 8.55
C SER A 237 -13.08 -15.84 7.86
N LYS A 238 -13.25 -16.65 6.80
CA LYS A 238 -12.14 -17.13 5.98
C LYS A 238 -11.42 -16.00 5.24
N ILE A 239 -12.15 -14.97 4.81
CA ILE A 239 -11.54 -13.78 4.17
C ILE A 239 -10.68 -13.02 5.17
N TYR A 240 -11.14 -12.83 6.41
CA TYR A 240 -10.33 -12.20 7.45
C TYR A 240 -9.09 -13.03 7.84
N GLN A 241 -9.22 -14.36 7.90
CA GLN A 241 -8.06 -15.25 8.10
C GLN A 241 -7.05 -15.09 6.97
N LEU A 242 -7.52 -15.00 5.73
CA LEU A 242 -6.64 -14.81 4.56
C LEU A 242 -5.96 -13.43 4.58
N ILE A 243 -6.67 -12.37 4.95
CA ILE A 243 -6.11 -11.03 5.16
C ILE A 243 -4.96 -11.10 6.19
N GLN A 244 -5.17 -11.78 7.31
CA GLN A 244 -4.15 -11.92 8.34
C GLN A 244 -2.94 -12.74 7.85
N GLN A 245 -3.18 -13.88 7.19
CA GLN A 245 -2.11 -14.72 6.63
C GLN A 245 -1.23 -13.95 5.63
N ILE A 246 -1.84 -13.10 4.80
CA ILE A 246 -1.12 -12.24 3.86
C ILE A 246 -0.34 -11.16 4.61
N ALA A 247 -0.91 -10.57 5.67
CA ALA A 247 -0.24 -9.55 6.48
C ALA A 247 0.98 -10.10 7.25
N ASP A 248 1.00 -11.40 7.57
CA ASP A 248 2.10 -12.07 8.26
C ASP A 248 3.31 -12.37 7.33
N VAL A 249 3.15 -12.27 6.01
CA VAL A 249 4.28 -12.34 5.07
C VAL A 249 5.15 -11.10 5.26
N PRO A 250 6.48 -11.21 5.40
CA PRO A 250 7.36 -10.06 5.59
C PRO A 250 7.43 -9.21 4.32
N MET A 251 6.47 -8.31 4.15
CA MET A 251 6.30 -7.47 2.96
C MET A 251 7.26 -6.28 2.92
N VAL A 252 7.61 -5.77 4.10
CA VAL A 252 8.28 -4.48 4.31
C VAL A 252 9.07 -4.58 5.62
N LYS A 253 10.38 -4.29 5.61
CA LYS A 253 11.24 -4.26 6.81
C LYS A 253 11.63 -2.83 7.17
#